data_AF-A0A381QNZ2-F1
#
_entry.id   AF-A0A381QNZ2-F1
#
_cell.length_a   1.000
_cell.length_b   1.000
_cell.length_c   1.000
_cell.angle_alpha   90.00
_cell.angle_beta   90.00
_cell.angle_gamma   90.00
#
_symmetry.space_group_name_H-M   'P 1'
#
loop_
_entity.id
_entity.type
_entity.pdbx_description
1 polymer ?
#
loop_
_entity_poly.entity_id
_entity_poly.type
_entity_poly.pdbx_seq_one_letter_code
_entity_poly.pdbx_strand_id
1 'polypeptide(L)'
;MKKLLRVLVVLSLLVVVSACTLGIFGARPVSSLYCENFLIYDMCAQDLDGDGVVEYVYFEDSRDVFIYRKGTDAEIPTDLVLHPCAQPMDEELIATTSRVFYVNEETTYLEKQDIRGAMMLKYISYIPRVAACNLRNERAESDGSSS
;
A
#
# COMPACT_ATOMS: atom_id res chain seq x y z
N MET A 1 8.30 27.11 48.10
CA MET A 1 7.15 26.61 47.30
C MET A 1 7.29 26.86 45.79
N LYS A 2 7.50 28.10 45.31
CA LYS A 2 7.64 28.40 43.85
C LYS A 2 8.77 27.64 43.11
N LYS A 3 9.91 27.40 43.78
CA LYS A 3 11.03 26.62 43.21
C LYS A 3 10.70 25.13 43.07
N LEU A 4 10.00 24.55 44.05
CA LEU A 4 9.56 23.16 44.04
C LEU A 4 8.51 22.90 42.93
N LEU A 5 7.59 23.85 42.75
CA LEU A 5 6.58 23.80 41.68
C LEU A 5 7.21 23.89 40.29
N ARG A 6 8.22 24.75 40.10
CA ARG A 6 8.95 24.84 38.83
C ARG A 6 9.73 23.56 38.51
N VAL A 7 10.35 22.94 39.51
CA VAL A 7 11.06 21.66 39.34
C VAL A 7 10.08 20.55 38.95
N LEU A 8 8.91 20.48 39.59
CA LEU A 8 7.86 19.51 39.26
C LEU A 8 7.33 19.68 37.82
N VAL A 9 7.12 20.92 37.37
CA VAL A 9 6.67 21.21 36.00
C VAL A 9 7.73 20.87 34.96
N VAL A 10 9.00 21.16 35.24
CA VAL A 10 10.10 20.80 34.33
C VAL A 10 10.28 19.28 34.26
N LEU A 11 10.17 18.59 35.40
CA LEU A 11 10.26 17.13 35.45
C LEU A 11 9.08 16.46 34.73
N SER A 12 7.86 16.98 34.86
CA SER A 12 6.71 16.46 34.11
C SER A 12 6.88 16.70 32.60
N LEU A 13 7.41 17.87 32.21
CA LEU A 13 7.63 18.18 30.79
C LEU A 13 8.69 17.25 30.17
N LEU A 14 9.76 16.94 30.91
CA LEU A 14 10.80 16.00 30.46
C LEU A 14 10.25 14.58 30.27
N VAL A 15 9.40 14.10 31.19
CA VAL A 15 8.76 12.78 31.08
C VAL A 15 7.81 12.71 29.87
N VAL A 16 7.03 13.76 29.62
CA VAL A 16 6.11 13.81 28.48
C VAL A 16 6.86 13.86 27.14
N VAL A 17 7.99 14.59 27.07
CA VAL A 17 8.81 14.66 25.84
C VAL A 17 9.48 13.32 25.53
N SER A 18 9.92 12.55 26.54
CA SER A 18 10.46 11.19 26.32
C SER A 18 9.40 10.16 25.88
N ALA A 19 8.13 10.38 26.21
CA ALA A 19 7.05 9.49 25.77
C ALA A 19 6.77 9.61 24.27
N CYS A 20 7.02 10.77 23.65
CA CYS A 20 6.91 10.95 22.20
C CYS A 20 8.06 10.31 21.42
N THR A 21 9.23 10.09 22.04
CA THR A 21 10.35 9.37 21.40
C THR A 21 10.22 7.86 21.49
N LEU A 22 9.45 7.36 22.46
CA LEU A 22 9.01 5.98 22.58
C LEU A 22 7.76 5.74 21.72
N GLY A 23 7.78 6.22 20.48
CA GLY A 23 6.75 5.93 19.49
C GLY A 23 6.60 4.42 19.36
N ILE A 24 5.51 3.91 19.96
CA ILE A 24 4.71 2.74 19.59
C ILE A 24 5.57 1.51 19.24
N PHE A 25 5.59 0.52 20.14
CA PHE A 25 6.22 -0.81 19.97
C PHE A 25 5.59 -1.67 18.84
N GLY A 26 5.48 -1.14 17.63
CA GLY A 26 5.20 -1.87 16.40
C GLY A 26 6.49 -1.98 15.57
N ALA A 27 6.60 -3.03 14.76
CA ALA A 27 7.59 -3.04 13.69
C ALA A 27 7.38 -1.78 12.84
N ARG A 28 8.47 -1.10 12.45
CA ARG A 28 8.38 0.02 11.50
C ARG A 28 8.53 -0.54 10.09
N PRO A 29 7.81 0.01 9.10
CA PRO A 29 8.08 -0.33 7.71
C PRO A 29 9.55 -0.02 7.39
N VAL A 30 10.20 -0.94 6.69
CA VAL A 30 11.58 -0.80 6.21
C VAL A 30 11.67 -0.09 4.87
N SER A 31 10.56 -0.03 4.12
CA SER A 31 10.44 0.72 2.87
C SER A 31 9.01 1.23 2.70
N SER A 32 8.85 2.36 2.01
CA SER A 32 7.56 2.89 1.56
C SER A 32 7.22 2.50 0.11
N LEU A 33 8.17 1.89 -0.60
CA LEU A 33 7.98 1.37 -1.96
C LEU A 33 8.52 -0.06 -2.03
N TYR A 34 7.70 -0.98 -2.53
CA TYR A 34 8.11 -2.37 -2.76
C TYR A 34 7.77 -2.78 -4.18
N CYS A 35 8.79 -3.02 -5.00
CA CYS A 35 8.65 -3.50 -6.37
C CYS A 35 9.13 -4.94 -6.50
N GLU A 36 8.35 -5.77 -7.16
CA GLU A 36 8.68 -7.18 -7.37
C GLU A 36 7.99 -7.69 -8.63
N ASN A 37 8.60 -8.70 -9.24
CA ASN A 37 7.98 -9.45 -10.31
C ASN A 37 6.99 -10.47 -9.75
N PHE A 38 5.71 -10.35 -10.12
CA PHE A 38 4.69 -11.34 -9.83
C PHE A 38 4.23 -11.98 -11.14
N LEU A 39 4.61 -13.25 -11.33
CA LEU A 39 4.37 -14.03 -12.55
C LEU A 39 5.06 -13.45 -13.79
N ILE A 40 4.35 -12.59 -14.52
CA ILE A 40 4.81 -11.96 -15.77
C ILE A 40 4.73 -10.43 -15.69
N TYR A 41 4.34 -9.88 -14.54
CA TYR A 41 4.13 -8.45 -14.36
C TYR A 41 5.07 -7.91 -13.30
N ASP A 42 5.79 -6.85 -13.63
CA ASP A 42 6.52 -6.04 -12.66
C ASP A 42 5.53 -5.07 -12.00
N MET A 43 5.36 -5.22 -10.68
CA MET A 43 4.38 -4.47 -9.91
C MET A 43 5.03 -3.82 -8.70
N CYS A 44 4.57 -2.61 -8.37
CA CYS A 44 5.06 -1.83 -7.27
C CYS A 44 3.92 -1.45 -6.33
N ALA A 45 4.06 -1.78 -5.05
CA ALA A 45 3.17 -1.34 -3.97
C ALA A 45 3.75 -0.08 -3.33
N GLN A 46 2.89 0.93 -3.14
CA GLN A 46 3.26 2.21 -2.56
C GLN A 46 2.54 2.46 -1.22
N ASP A 47 3.34 2.86 -0.24
CA ASP A 47 2.95 3.53 0.99
C ASP A 47 3.35 5.02 0.85
N LEU A 48 2.39 5.94 0.85
CA LEU A 48 2.63 7.37 0.60
C LEU A 48 3.08 8.12 1.84
N ASP A 49 2.63 7.74 3.04
CA ASP A 49 2.87 8.47 4.28
C ASP A 49 3.83 7.76 5.25
N GLY A 50 4.25 6.54 4.91
CA GLY A 50 5.20 5.74 5.67
C GLY A 50 4.58 5.06 6.88
N ASP A 51 3.26 4.92 6.95
CA ASP A 51 2.55 4.25 8.04
C ASP A 51 2.61 2.72 7.95
N GLY A 52 3.13 2.19 6.85
CA GLY A 52 3.26 0.77 6.55
C GLY A 52 1.97 0.14 6.03
N VAL A 53 1.04 0.94 5.52
CA VAL A 53 -0.21 0.52 4.87
C VAL A 53 -0.18 0.90 3.39
N VAL A 54 -0.62 0.01 2.52
CA VAL A 54 -0.59 0.27 1.07
C VAL A 54 -1.70 1.24 0.65
N GLU A 55 -1.37 2.29 -0.11
CA GLU A 55 -2.35 3.15 -0.79
C GLU A 55 -2.72 2.61 -2.15
N TYR A 56 -1.75 2.13 -2.93
CA TYR A 56 -2.02 1.59 -4.27
C TYR A 56 -0.93 0.65 -4.76
N VAL A 57 -1.29 -0.12 -5.79
CA VAL A 57 -0.35 -0.96 -6.54
C VAL A 57 -0.49 -0.63 -8.03
N TYR A 58 0.65 -0.48 -8.70
CA TYR A 58 0.72 -0.14 -10.12
C TYR A 58 1.66 -1.08 -10.87
N PHE A 59 1.46 -1.20 -12.18
CA PHE A 59 2.39 -1.88 -13.08
C PHE A 59 3.57 -0.97 -13.41
N GLU A 60 4.80 -1.45 -13.24
CA GLU A 60 6.01 -0.64 -13.43
C GLU A 60 6.12 -0.13 -14.88
N ASP A 61 5.86 -1.01 -15.85
CA ASP A 61 5.97 -0.72 -17.28
C ASP A 61 4.93 0.29 -17.78
N SER A 62 3.65 0.03 -17.50
CA SER A 62 2.55 0.85 -18.03
C SER A 62 2.20 2.03 -17.14
N ARG A 63 2.67 2.04 -15.88
CA ARG A 63 2.40 3.07 -14.89
C ARG A 63 0.91 3.15 -14.50
N ASP A 64 0.16 2.09 -14.78
CA ASP A 64 -1.26 2.01 -14.46
C ASP A 64 -1.47 1.49 -13.03
N VAL A 65 -2.21 2.25 -12.23
CA VAL A 65 -2.76 1.80 -10.95
C VAL A 65 -3.96 0.92 -11.22
N PHE A 66 -3.92 -0.32 -10.73
CA PHE A 66 -4.98 -1.31 -10.96
C PHE A 66 -5.69 -1.73 -9.67
N ILE A 67 -5.09 -1.50 -8.50
CA ILE A 67 -5.74 -1.62 -7.19
C ILE A 67 -5.32 -0.49 -6.26
N TYR A 68 -6.25 -0.02 -5.43
CA TYR A 68 -6.03 1.13 -4.55
C TYR A 68 -6.86 1.05 -3.27
N ARG A 69 -6.42 1.69 -2.19
CA ARG A 69 -7.14 1.83 -0.94
C ARG A 69 -8.29 2.83 -1.14
N LYS A 70 -9.47 2.50 -0.64
CA LYS A 70 -10.62 3.43 -0.78
C LYS A 70 -10.29 4.77 -0.11
N GLY A 71 -10.55 5.86 -0.83
CA GLY A 71 -10.34 7.22 -0.34
C GLY A 71 -8.97 7.81 -0.64
N THR A 72 -8.06 7.06 -1.27
CA THR A 72 -6.73 7.56 -1.67
C THR A 72 -6.57 7.78 -3.17
N ASP A 73 -7.66 7.67 -3.93
CA ASP A 73 -7.68 7.87 -5.38
C ASP A 73 -7.24 9.28 -5.79
N ALA A 74 -7.58 10.29 -4.98
CA ALA A 74 -7.15 11.67 -5.19
C ALA A 74 -5.68 11.93 -4.85
N GLU A 75 -5.03 11.00 -4.14
CA GLU A 75 -3.63 11.09 -3.69
C GLU A 75 -2.67 10.40 -4.66
N ILE A 76 -3.21 9.66 -5.65
CA ILE A 76 -2.40 9.01 -6.68
C ILE A 76 -1.62 10.08 -7.47
N PRO A 77 -0.28 9.96 -7.53
CA PRO A 77 0.57 10.89 -8.29
C PRO A 77 0.14 11.06 -9.75
N THR A 78 0.29 12.28 -10.28
CA THR A 78 -0.18 12.65 -11.64
C THR A 78 0.58 11.95 -12.77
N ASP A 79 1.73 11.37 -12.47
CA ASP A 79 2.57 10.57 -13.37
C ASP A 79 2.16 9.09 -13.42
N LEU A 80 1.11 8.70 -12.67
CA LEU A 80 0.43 7.42 -12.74
C LEU A 80 -0.98 7.59 -13.30
N VAL A 81 -1.51 6.54 -13.91
CA VAL A 81 -2.87 6.53 -14.47
C VAL A 81 -3.72 5.56 -13.67
N LEU A 82 -4.83 6.02 -13.11
CA LEU A 82 -5.82 5.11 -12.52
C LEU A 82 -6.56 4.39 -13.66
N HIS A 83 -6.32 3.08 -13.81
CA HIS A 83 -6.90 2.30 -14.89
C HIS A 83 -8.44 2.31 -14.78
N PRO A 84 -9.21 2.41 -15.89
CA PRO A 84 -10.68 2.46 -15.85
C PRO A 84 -11.33 1.28 -15.12
N CYS A 85 -10.64 0.13 -15.11
CA CYS A 85 -11.07 -1.09 -14.44
C CYS A 85 -10.37 -1.33 -13.09
N ALA A 86 -9.66 -0.34 -12.55
CA ALA A 86 -9.01 -0.43 -11.25
C ALA A 86 -10.01 -0.77 -10.14
N GLN A 87 -9.56 -1.54 -9.16
CA GLN A 87 -10.42 -2.08 -8.12
C GLN A 87 -10.02 -1.54 -6.74
N PRO A 88 -10.98 -1.11 -5.91
CA PRO A 88 -10.67 -0.79 -4.53
C PRO A 88 -10.32 -2.06 -3.76
N MET A 89 -9.25 -2.01 -2.97
CA MET A 89 -8.85 -3.10 -2.08
C MET A 89 -9.84 -3.24 -0.93
N ASP A 90 -10.11 -4.49 -0.55
CA ASP A 90 -10.76 -4.84 0.72
C ASP A 90 -9.72 -4.85 1.86
N GLU A 91 -10.19 -4.88 3.11
CA GLU A 91 -9.33 -4.83 4.31
C GLU A 91 -8.31 -5.97 4.34
N GLU A 92 -8.69 -7.16 3.85
CA GLU A 92 -7.82 -8.33 3.86
C GLU A 92 -6.70 -8.20 2.81
N LEU A 93 -7.01 -7.66 1.64
CA LEU A 93 -6.02 -7.35 0.61
C LEU A 93 -5.10 -6.22 1.07
N ILE A 94 -5.62 -5.17 1.72
CA ILE A 94 -4.79 -4.13 2.33
C ILE A 94 -3.82 -4.76 3.32
N ALA A 95 -4.31 -5.56 4.26
CA ALA A 95 -3.47 -6.22 5.27
C ALA A 95 -2.42 -7.14 4.63
N THR A 96 -2.79 -7.90 3.59
CA THR A 96 -1.88 -8.83 2.90
C THR A 96 -0.79 -8.09 2.14
N THR A 97 -1.15 -7.09 1.35
CA THR A 97 -0.20 -6.31 0.53
C THR A 97 0.73 -5.50 1.41
N SER A 98 0.24 -4.92 2.51
CA SER A 98 1.05 -4.09 3.42
C SER A 98 2.20 -4.84 4.09
N ARG A 99 2.13 -6.18 4.16
CA ARG A 99 3.21 -7.03 4.71
C ARG A 99 4.54 -6.83 3.99
N VAL A 100 4.52 -6.46 2.71
CA VAL A 100 5.75 -6.28 1.92
C VAL A 100 6.65 -5.17 2.46
N PHE A 101 6.07 -4.15 3.09
CA PHE A 101 6.84 -3.03 3.65
C PHE A 101 7.67 -3.43 4.88
N TYR A 102 7.47 -4.63 5.40
CA TYR A 102 8.21 -5.17 6.54
C TYR A 102 9.24 -6.22 6.13
N VAL A 103 9.34 -6.53 4.83
CA VAL A 103 10.30 -7.50 4.30
C VAL A 103 11.70 -6.89 4.26
N ASN A 104 12.64 -7.50 4.98
CA ASN A 104 14.02 -7.06 5.09
C ASN A 104 15.02 -8.21 4.82
N GLU A 105 16.29 -7.99 5.15
CA GLU A 105 17.37 -8.97 4.97
C GLU A 105 17.24 -10.17 5.93
N GLU A 106 16.64 -9.98 7.11
CA GLU A 106 16.42 -11.02 8.12
C GLU A 106 15.16 -11.85 7.83
N THR A 107 14.22 -11.34 7.04
CA THR A 107 13.01 -12.06 6.61
C THR A 107 13.39 -13.34 5.88
N THR A 108 12.91 -14.47 6.38
CA THR A 108 13.28 -15.79 5.86
C THR A 108 12.77 -15.99 4.44
N TYR A 109 13.41 -16.89 3.68
CA TYR A 109 12.94 -17.24 2.34
C TYR A 109 11.49 -17.77 2.34
N LEU A 110 11.14 -18.62 3.31
CA LEU A 110 9.78 -19.17 3.43
C LEU A 110 8.75 -18.08 3.69
N GLU A 111 9.07 -17.10 4.52
CA GLU A 111 8.20 -15.96 4.81
C GLU A 111 8.03 -15.04 3.59
N LYS A 112 9.11 -14.79 2.83
CA LYS A 112 9.02 -14.06 1.55
C LYS A 112 8.11 -14.80 0.56
N GLN A 113 8.21 -16.12 0.48
CA GLN A 113 7.33 -16.93 -0.39
C GLN A 113 5.87 -16.94 0.10
N ASP A 114 5.63 -16.96 1.40
CA ASP A 114 4.28 -16.85 1.97
C ASP A 114 3.63 -15.51 1.60
N ILE A 115 4.35 -14.40 1.79
CA ILE A 115 3.87 -13.05 1.43
C ILE A 115 3.56 -12.98 -0.06
N ARG A 116 4.50 -13.40 -0.91
CA ARG A 116 4.32 -13.40 -2.37
C ARG A 116 3.13 -14.27 -2.80
N GLY A 117 3.00 -15.47 -2.24
CA GLY A 117 1.92 -16.40 -2.51
C GLY A 117 0.55 -15.83 -2.10
N ALA A 118 0.46 -15.24 -0.91
CA ALA A 118 -0.77 -14.62 -0.42
C ALA A 118 -1.20 -13.44 -1.32
N MET A 119 -0.28 -12.57 -1.70
CA MET A 119 -0.56 -11.48 -2.64
C MET A 119 -1.04 -12.00 -3.99
N MET A 120 -0.37 -13.03 -4.54
CA MET A 120 -0.74 -13.61 -5.83
C MET A 120 -2.15 -14.22 -5.79
N LEU A 121 -2.51 -14.95 -4.74
CA LEU A 121 -3.85 -15.52 -4.57
C LEU A 121 -4.91 -14.42 -4.52
N LYS A 122 -4.65 -13.33 -3.79
CA LYS A 122 -5.58 -12.21 -3.74
C LYS A 122 -5.69 -11.51 -5.09
N TYR A 123 -4.58 -11.26 -5.78
CA TYR A 123 -4.60 -10.67 -7.12
C TYR A 123 -5.42 -11.52 -8.10
N ILE A 124 -5.20 -12.84 -8.13
CA ILE A 124 -5.94 -13.77 -9.01
C ILE A 124 -7.44 -13.71 -8.74
N SER A 125 -7.87 -13.46 -7.51
CA SER A 125 -9.30 -13.33 -7.18
C SER A 125 -9.97 -12.10 -7.82
N TYR A 126 -9.20 -11.07 -8.20
CA TYR A 126 -9.71 -9.88 -8.89
C TYR A 126 -9.69 -9.99 -10.42
N ILE A 127 -8.89 -10.92 -10.98
CA ILE A 127 -8.77 -11.13 -12.43
C ILE A 127 -10.15 -11.25 -13.13
N PRO A 128 -11.12 -12.04 -12.64
CA PRO A 128 -12.40 -12.18 -13.33
C PRO A 128 -13.18 -10.86 -13.43
N ARG A 129 -13.12 -10.03 -12.38
CA ARG A 129 -13.80 -8.72 -12.37
C ARG A 129 -13.14 -7.74 -13.33
N VAL A 130 -11.80 -7.68 -13.32
CA VAL A 130 -11.03 -6.81 -14.21
C VAL A 130 -11.22 -7.22 -15.67
N ALA A 131 -11.12 -8.52 -15.98
CA ALA A 131 -11.34 -9.04 -17.33
C ALA A 131 -12.76 -8.75 -17.84
N ALA A 132 -13.78 -8.91 -16.99
CA ALA A 132 -15.16 -8.58 -17.35
C ALA A 132 -15.37 -7.09 -17.63
N CYS A 133 -14.64 -6.20 -16.94
CA CYS A 133 -14.67 -4.76 -17.19
C CYS A 133 -13.96 -4.41 -18.51
N ASN A 134 -12.75 -4.94 -18.74
CA ASN A 134 -12.00 -4.72 -19.99
C ASN A 134 -12.82 -5.13 -21.22
N LEU A 135 -13.43 -6.33 -21.18
CA LEU A 135 -14.29 -6.82 -22.28
C LEU A 135 -15.51 -5.93 -22.55
N ARG A 136 -16.03 -5.21 -21.56
CA ARG A 136 -17.15 -4.28 -21.74
C ARG A 136 -16.66 -2.98 -22.38
N ASN A 137 -15.50 -2.48 -21.96
CA ASN A 137 -14.91 -1.27 -22.51
C ASN A 137 -14.49 -1.47 -23.98
N GLU A 138 -13.84 -2.60 -24.29
CA GLU A 138 -13.47 -2.97 -25.67
C GLU A 138 -14.68 -3.00 -26.61
N ARG A 139 -15.82 -3.55 -26.15
CA ARG A 139 -17.06 -3.55 -26.92
C ARG A 139 -17.63 -2.15 -27.13
N ALA A 140 -17.59 -1.31 -26.10
CA ALA A 140 -18.07 0.07 -26.19
C ALA A 140 -17.22 0.88 -27.19
N GLU A 141 -15.90 0.65 -27.21
CA GLU A 141 -14.98 1.26 -28.17
C GLU A 141 -15.23 0.77 -29.61
N SER A 142 -15.46 -0.53 -29.81
CA SER A 142 -15.75 -1.09 -31.15
C SER A 142 -17.08 -0.60 -31.72
N ASP A 143 -18.11 -0.49 -30.87
CA ASP A 143 -19.45 -0.03 -31.27
C ASP A 143 -19.45 1.49 -31.54
N GLY A 144 -18.70 2.26 -30.76
CA GLY A 144 -18.53 3.71 -30.93
C GLY A 144 -17.67 4.11 -32.14
N SER A 145 -16.70 3.27 -32.55
CA SER A 145 -15.90 3.48 -33.77
C SER A 145 -16.64 3.10 -35.06
N SER A 146 -17.81 2.48 -34.96
CA SER A 146 -18.62 2.04 -36.11
C SER A 146 -19.77 3.01 -36.47
N SER A 147 -19.80 4.19 -35.82
CA SER A 147 -20.80 5.25 -36.05
C SER A 147 -20.20 6.49 -36.71
#